data_AF-A0AAV7PQK9-F1
#
_entry.id   AF-A0AAV7PQK9-F1
#
_cell.length_a   1.000
_cell.length_b   1.000
_cell.length_c   1.000
_cell.angle_alpha   90.00
_cell.angle_beta   90.00
_cell.angle_gamma   90.00
#
_symmetry.space_group_name_H-M   'P 1'
#
loop_
_entity.id
_entity.type
_entity.pdbx_description
1 polymer ?
#
loop_
_entity_poly.entity_id
_entity_poly.type
_entity_poly.pdbx_seq_one_letter_code
_entity_poly.pdbx_strand_id
1 'polypeptide(L)'
;MQHLSHLSSRKWKSSIHQSFGGYVAYFIAACVLSFQRALALVVITCVVVFFICYDLVKKILDKKIIKCLNPVGRCFQKNRRWMKWVFGLLVLGGLITWVALDTSKRPEQLISFGGVCVFIVFLFICSNHHRAVSWRAVLWGPGLQFALGLFIIRTEPGFQAFQFLGREIQTFLNYSTTGSGFVFGQTLIKDVFAFQPLPIVVFFSCVMLVLFFLGIMQWVILKISWLMQVTMGTTATETLSVAGNIFVGQTEAPLLIHPYLEEMTNSEVHAVMTGGFGTIAGTVLGAYISFGIDAYSLIAASVMAAACALALSKLVYPEVEESKFKDEEGLKIEKGEERNLLEAASNGASASVGLVANITANLIAFMALLEFVNSAFSWLGGMVNYQELTLQLILSYIFMPVAFMMGVQWNEAMMVSEMLGTKMILNEFVAYQQLSRWMMGAFGI
;
A
#
# COMPACT_ATOMS: atom_id res chain seq x y z
N MET A 1 25.18 11.54 38.23
CA MET A 1 24.54 11.13 36.96
C MET A 1 23.51 12.15 36.42
N GLN A 2 22.70 12.82 37.25
CA GLN A 2 21.73 13.85 36.78
C GLN A 2 22.37 15.13 36.19
N HIS A 3 23.60 15.48 36.57
CA HIS A 3 24.27 16.70 36.05
C HIS A 3 24.88 16.52 34.64
N LEU A 4 25.19 15.27 34.24
CA LEU A 4 25.72 14.93 32.91
C LEU A 4 24.62 14.76 31.85
N SER A 5 23.43 14.26 32.25
CA SER A 5 22.27 14.21 31.35
C SER A 5 21.74 15.60 30.98
N HIS A 6 21.85 16.57 31.90
CA HIS A 6 21.41 17.95 31.66
C HIS A 6 22.36 18.76 30.76
N LEU A 7 23.65 18.43 30.76
CA LEU A 7 24.67 19.00 29.86
C LEU A 7 24.60 18.39 28.45
N SER A 8 24.33 17.08 28.36
CA SER A 8 24.07 16.37 27.10
C SER A 8 22.86 16.96 26.36
N SER A 9 21.73 17.17 27.06
CA SER A 9 20.51 17.68 26.43
C SER A 9 20.62 19.14 25.93
N ARG A 10 21.42 19.98 26.60
CA ARG A 10 21.72 21.36 26.15
C ARG A 10 22.65 21.38 24.94
N LYS A 11 23.71 20.57 24.92
CA LYS A 11 24.60 20.45 23.75
C LYS A 11 23.86 19.89 22.54
N TRP A 12 22.97 18.92 22.75
CA TRP A 12 22.16 18.33 21.69
C TRP A 12 21.14 19.32 21.11
N LYS A 13 20.44 20.09 21.96
CA LYS A 13 19.55 21.19 21.51
C LYS A 13 20.30 22.29 20.76
N SER A 14 21.49 22.66 21.23
CA SER A 14 22.37 23.63 20.53
C SER A 14 22.81 23.12 19.16
N SER A 15 23.19 21.84 19.06
CA SER A 15 23.60 21.23 17.79
C SER A 15 22.45 21.14 16.81
N ILE A 16 21.23 20.84 17.28
CA ILE A 16 20.03 20.84 16.43
C ILE A 16 19.70 22.24 15.92
N HIS A 17 19.80 23.27 16.75
CA HIS A 17 19.60 24.65 16.30
C HIS A 17 20.64 25.10 15.28
N GLN A 18 21.90 24.68 15.43
CA GLN A 18 22.95 24.95 14.45
C GLN A 18 22.72 24.21 13.13
N SER A 19 22.37 22.92 13.17
CA SER A 19 22.02 22.13 11.98
C SER A 19 20.78 22.68 11.27
N PHE A 20 19.78 23.14 12.02
CA PHE A 20 18.59 23.76 11.45
C PHE A 20 18.90 25.11 10.80
N GLY A 21 19.70 25.96 11.45
CA GLY A 21 20.16 27.22 10.86
C GLY A 21 20.97 27.02 9.58
N GLY A 22 21.84 26.01 9.56
CA GLY A 22 22.59 25.62 8.36
C GLY A 22 21.68 25.12 7.23
N TYR A 23 20.68 24.31 7.55
CA TYR A 23 19.69 23.85 6.57
C TYR A 23 18.89 25.02 5.98
N VAL A 24 18.42 25.96 6.81
CA VAL A 24 17.66 27.14 6.34
C VAL A 24 18.53 28.02 5.43
N ALA A 25 19.79 28.24 5.79
CA ALA A 25 20.72 28.98 4.94
C ALA A 25 20.95 28.29 3.59
N TYR A 26 21.14 26.96 3.58
CA TYR A 26 21.25 26.17 2.36
C TYR A 26 19.96 26.21 1.52
N PHE A 27 18.81 26.08 2.16
CA PHE A 27 17.50 26.15 1.51
C PHE A 27 17.29 27.48 0.78
N ILE A 28 17.58 28.59 1.46
CA ILE A 28 17.48 29.93 0.86
C ILE A 28 18.48 30.06 -0.30
N ALA A 29 19.72 29.63 -0.11
CA ALA A 29 20.73 29.67 -1.17
C ALA A 29 20.32 28.84 -2.41
N ALA A 30 19.77 27.64 -2.19
CA ALA A 30 19.27 26.78 -3.27
C ALA A 30 18.10 27.43 -4.03
N CYS A 31 17.16 28.06 -3.31
CA CYS A 31 16.03 28.77 -3.93
C CYS A 31 16.49 29.97 -4.76
N VAL A 32 17.50 30.72 -4.28
CA VAL A 32 18.04 31.90 -4.97
C VAL A 32 18.86 31.52 -6.20
N LEU A 33 19.67 30.46 -6.13
CA LEU A 33 20.53 30.05 -7.24
C LEU A 33 19.74 29.43 -8.40
N SER A 34 18.78 28.54 -8.13
CA SER A 34 17.98 27.89 -9.16
C SER A 34 16.70 27.32 -8.59
N PHE A 35 15.64 28.11 -8.60
CA PHE A 35 14.33 27.70 -8.07
C PHE A 35 13.80 26.39 -8.70
N GLN A 36 13.98 26.20 -10.01
CA GLN A 36 13.53 24.97 -10.68
C GLN A 36 14.23 23.71 -10.17
N ARG A 37 15.53 23.79 -9.85
CA ARG A 37 16.28 22.65 -9.27
C ARG A 37 15.93 22.44 -7.81
N ALA A 38 15.59 23.52 -7.10
CA ALA A 38 15.20 23.48 -5.70
C ALA A 38 13.73 23.08 -5.49
N LEU A 39 12.92 22.89 -6.54
CA LEU A 39 11.48 22.69 -6.43
C LEU A 39 11.11 21.50 -5.53
N ALA A 40 11.78 20.35 -5.71
CA ALA A 40 11.55 19.18 -4.86
C ALA A 40 11.88 19.47 -3.38
N LEU A 41 12.99 20.17 -3.13
CA LEU A 41 13.37 20.61 -1.79
C LEU A 41 12.30 21.52 -1.20
N VAL A 42 11.85 22.55 -1.95
CA VAL A 42 10.78 23.47 -1.54
C VAL A 42 9.50 22.72 -1.17
N VAL A 43 9.05 21.78 -1.99
CA VAL A 43 7.84 21.00 -1.71
C VAL A 43 8.00 20.20 -0.41
N ILE A 44 9.13 19.50 -0.23
CA ILE A 44 9.40 18.73 0.99
C ILE A 44 9.43 19.66 2.21
N THR A 45 10.15 20.78 2.14
CA THR A 45 10.23 21.74 3.26
C THR A 45 8.87 22.34 3.58
N CYS A 46 8.07 22.69 2.57
CA CYS A 46 6.71 23.20 2.75
C CYS A 46 5.79 22.17 3.42
N VAL A 47 5.86 20.91 3.01
CA VAL A 47 5.08 19.82 3.62
C VAL A 47 5.48 19.63 5.08
N VAL A 48 6.78 19.56 5.37
CA VAL A 48 7.29 19.42 6.74
C VAL A 48 6.87 20.59 7.61
N VAL A 49 7.03 21.83 7.12
CA VAL A 49 6.61 23.04 7.83
C VAL A 49 5.09 23.05 8.03
N PHE A 50 4.30 22.69 7.01
CA PHE A 50 2.85 22.60 7.11
C PHE A 50 2.42 21.66 8.23
N PHE A 51 3.01 20.46 8.31
CA PHE A 51 2.66 19.50 9.35
C PHE A 51 3.16 19.91 10.74
N ILE A 52 4.35 20.50 10.86
CA ILE A 52 4.83 21.07 12.14
C ILE A 52 3.90 22.19 12.60
N CYS A 53 3.52 23.10 11.69
CA CYS A 53 2.57 24.17 11.97
C CYS A 53 1.20 23.60 12.35
N TYR A 54 0.70 22.60 11.64
CA TYR A 54 -0.55 21.92 11.95
C TYR A 54 -0.52 21.29 13.35
N ASP A 55 0.54 20.55 13.70
CA ASP A 55 0.67 19.91 15.02
C ASP A 55 0.86 20.96 16.13
N LEU A 56 1.55 22.07 15.87
CA LEU A 56 1.66 23.21 16.80
C LEU A 56 0.32 23.92 17.00
N VAL A 57 -0.40 24.20 15.91
CA VAL A 57 -1.74 24.80 15.94
C VAL A 57 -2.70 23.89 16.69
N LYS A 58 -2.68 22.57 16.43
CA LYS A 58 -3.47 21.60 17.17
C LYS A 58 -3.17 21.67 18.67
N LYS A 59 -1.89 21.67 19.07
CA LYS A 59 -1.49 21.78 20.49
C LYS A 59 -1.92 23.09 21.16
N ILE A 60 -1.80 24.22 20.46
CA ILE A 60 -2.08 25.56 21.03
C ILE A 60 -3.58 25.87 21.02
N LEU A 61 -4.30 25.46 19.97
CA LEU A 61 -5.67 25.86 19.71
C LEU A 61 -6.72 24.77 19.92
N ASP A 62 -6.37 23.54 20.33
CA ASP A 62 -7.32 22.43 20.49
C ASP A 62 -8.60 22.84 21.23
N LYS A 63 -8.44 23.47 22.40
CA LYS A 63 -9.57 23.90 23.24
C LYS A 63 -10.36 25.09 22.67
N LYS A 64 -9.74 25.95 21.87
CA LYS A 64 -10.40 27.12 21.23
C LYS A 64 -11.09 26.71 19.92
N ILE A 65 -10.49 25.85 19.10
CA ILE A 65 -11.06 25.31 17.87
C ILE A 65 -12.29 24.47 18.20
N ILE A 66 -12.22 23.57 19.19
CA ILE A 66 -13.37 22.77 19.62
C ILE A 66 -14.49 23.67 20.17
N LYS A 67 -14.17 24.74 20.90
CA LYS A 67 -15.17 25.74 21.34
C LYS A 67 -15.80 26.53 20.19
N CYS A 68 -15.01 26.90 19.18
CA CYS A 68 -15.47 27.68 18.02
C CYS A 68 -16.28 26.84 17.02
N LEU A 69 -15.91 25.56 16.86
CA LEU A 69 -16.64 24.57 16.07
C LEU A 69 -17.84 23.98 16.82
N ASN A 70 -17.92 24.12 18.14
CA ASN A 70 -19.04 23.60 18.94
C ASN A 70 -20.44 24.06 18.47
N PRO A 71 -20.69 25.34 18.13
CA PRO A 71 -21.98 25.77 17.56
C PRO A 71 -22.28 25.12 16.21
N VAL A 72 -21.27 25.01 15.32
CA VAL A 72 -21.40 24.34 14.02
C VAL A 72 -21.63 22.84 14.20
N GLY A 73 -20.90 22.21 15.12
CA GLY A 73 -21.02 20.81 15.49
C GLY A 73 -22.38 20.47 16.09
N ARG A 74 -22.95 21.35 16.93
CA ARG A 74 -24.33 21.19 17.43
C ARG A 74 -25.37 21.34 16.33
N CYS A 75 -25.20 22.30 15.42
CA CYS A 75 -26.08 22.45 14.25
C CYS A 75 -25.99 21.21 13.33
N PHE A 76 -24.78 20.72 13.09
CA PHE A 76 -24.51 19.53 12.29
C PHE A 76 -25.03 18.26 12.95
N GLN A 77 -24.96 18.14 14.28
CA GLN A 77 -25.54 17.04 15.04
C GLN A 77 -27.08 17.08 15.02
N LYS A 78 -27.68 18.27 15.19
CA LYS A 78 -29.14 18.47 15.14
C LYS A 78 -29.71 18.10 13.77
N ASN A 79 -29.00 18.45 12.69
CA ASN A 79 -29.41 18.14 11.33
C ASN A 79 -28.67 16.94 10.72
N ARG A 80 -28.03 16.08 11.54
CA ARG A 80 -27.11 15.03 11.07
C ARG A 80 -27.77 14.05 10.10
N ARG A 81 -29.04 13.71 10.34
CA ARG A 81 -29.80 12.83 9.43
C ARG A 81 -30.00 13.49 8.07
N TRP A 82 -30.49 14.73 8.04
CA TRP A 82 -30.70 15.48 6.81
C TRP A 82 -29.39 15.71 6.04
N MET A 83 -28.32 16.13 6.72
CA MET A 83 -26.99 16.32 6.12
C MET A 83 -26.42 15.03 5.53
N LYS A 84 -26.61 13.88 6.19
CA LYS A 84 -26.20 12.57 5.65
C LYS A 84 -26.96 12.22 4.37
N TRP A 85 -28.27 12.47 4.32
CA TRP A 85 -29.07 12.23 3.13
C TRP A 85 -28.71 13.17 1.99
N VAL A 86 -28.54 14.47 2.26
CA VAL A 86 -28.11 15.45 1.25
C VAL A 86 -26.73 15.11 0.72
N PHE A 87 -25.77 14.81 1.60
CA PHE A 87 -24.43 14.40 1.18
C PHE A 87 -24.46 13.09 0.38
N GLY A 88 -25.21 12.08 0.85
CA GLY A 88 -25.39 10.81 0.13
C GLY A 88 -25.99 11.02 -1.26
N LEU A 89 -27.04 11.83 -1.38
CA LEU A 89 -27.66 12.18 -2.65
C LEU A 89 -26.73 12.97 -3.57
N LEU A 90 -25.94 13.89 -3.03
CA LEU A 90 -24.94 14.63 -3.81
C LEU A 90 -23.82 13.72 -4.32
N VAL A 91 -23.31 12.82 -3.48
CA VAL A 91 -22.28 11.85 -3.88
C VAL A 91 -22.84 10.88 -4.92
N LEU A 92 -24.04 10.34 -4.69
CA LEU A 92 -24.69 9.43 -5.62
C LEU A 92 -25.00 10.14 -6.95
N GLY A 93 -25.57 11.34 -6.90
CA GLY A 93 -25.87 12.15 -8.09
C GLY A 93 -24.59 12.54 -8.84
N GLY A 94 -23.52 12.89 -8.13
CA GLY A 94 -22.21 13.16 -8.70
C GLY A 94 -21.61 11.93 -9.38
N LEU A 95 -21.69 10.75 -8.73
CA LEU A 95 -21.21 9.49 -9.29
C LEU A 95 -22.02 9.07 -10.51
N ILE A 96 -23.36 9.15 -10.47
CA ILE A 96 -24.22 8.86 -11.63
C ILE A 96 -23.92 9.80 -12.79
N THR A 97 -23.80 11.10 -12.51
CA THR A 97 -23.48 12.11 -13.54
C THR A 97 -22.10 11.84 -14.14
N TRP A 98 -21.11 11.52 -13.31
CA TRP A 98 -19.76 11.21 -13.75
C TRP A 98 -19.73 9.93 -14.59
N VAL A 99 -20.36 8.85 -14.12
CA VAL A 99 -20.48 7.59 -14.87
C VAL A 99 -21.19 7.85 -16.20
N ALA A 100 -22.27 8.62 -16.23
CA ALA A 100 -22.97 8.95 -17.48
C ALA A 100 -22.07 9.72 -18.47
N LEU A 101 -21.29 10.69 -17.99
CA LEU A 101 -20.38 11.48 -18.83
C LEU A 101 -19.17 10.68 -19.33
N ASP A 102 -18.59 9.83 -18.49
CA ASP A 102 -17.41 9.01 -18.84
C ASP A 102 -17.81 7.84 -19.74
N THR A 103 -18.91 7.16 -19.39
CA THR A 103 -19.51 6.06 -20.16
C THR A 103 -19.97 6.50 -21.55
N SER A 104 -20.48 7.73 -21.69
CA SER A 104 -20.89 8.27 -22.99
C SER A 104 -19.76 8.24 -24.02
N LYS A 105 -18.49 8.23 -23.58
CA LYS A 105 -17.31 8.15 -24.45
C LYS A 105 -16.72 6.74 -24.52
N ARG A 106 -16.92 5.90 -23.50
CA ARG A 106 -16.31 4.56 -23.38
C ARG A 106 -17.28 3.59 -22.67
N PRO A 107 -18.20 2.93 -23.41
CA PRO A 107 -19.19 2.05 -22.80
C PRO A 107 -18.59 0.82 -22.09
N GLU A 108 -17.40 0.38 -22.49
CA GLU A 108 -16.69 -0.76 -21.89
C GLU A 108 -16.41 -0.56 -20.39
N GLN A 109 -16.25 0.68 -19.92
CA GLN A 109 -15.99 0.98 -18.51
C GLN A 109 -17.18 0.66 -17.59
N LEU A 110 -18.40 0.51 -18.14
CA LEU A 110 -19.55 0.01 -17.39
C LEU A 110 -19.33 -1.43 -16.90
N ILE A 111 -18.55 -2.23 -17.64
CA ILE A 111 -18.24 -3.61 -17.26
C ILE A 111 -17.42 -3.60 -15.97
N SER A 112 -16.39 -2.76 -15.87
CA SER A 112 -15.60 -2.59 -14.64
C SER A 112 -16.46 -2.15 -13.45
N PHE A 113 -17.36 -1.17 -13.65
CA PHE A 113 -18.25 -0.71 -12.59
C PHE A 113 -19.23 -1.81 -12.15
N GLY A 114 -19.81 -2.53 -13.11
CA GLY A 114 -20.66 -3.69 -12.85
C GLY A 114 -19.90 -4.80 -12.11
N GLY A 115 -18.66 -5.06 -12.48
CA GLY A 115 -17.79 -6.02 -11.81
C GLY A 115 -17.53 -5.69 -10.35
N VAL A 116 -17.26 -4.43 -10.01
CA VAL A 116 -17.15 -4.00 -8.60
C VAL A 116 -18.44 -4.28 -7.82
N CYS A 117 -19.61 -4.01 -8.42
CA CYS A 117 -20.89 -4.33 -7.80
C CYS A 117 -21.06 -5.84 -7.60
N VAL A 118 -20.70 -6.66 -8.59
CA VAL A 118 -20.76 -8.13 -8.50
C VAL A 118 -19.81 -8.65 -7.42
N PHE A 119 -18.58 -8.13 -7.31
CA PHE A 119 -17.64 -8.52 -6.25
C PHE A 119 -18.18 -8.20 -4.86
N ILE A 120 -18.77 -7.02 -4.66
CA ILE A 120 -19.39 -6.65 -3.38
C ILE A 120 -20.57 -7.58 -3.07
N VAL A 121 -21.44 -7.86 -4.06
CA VAL A 121 -22.60 -8.77 -3.85
C VAL A 121 -22.12 -10.20 -3.55
N PHE A 122 -21.14 -10.69 -4.29
CA PHE A 122 -20.56 -12.02 -4.08
C PHE A 122 -19.97 -12.16 -2.66
N LEU A 123 -19.15 -11.19 -2.24
CA LEU A 123 -18.57 -11.19 -0.91
C LEU A 123 -19.61 -10.98 0.20
N PHE A 124 -20.69 -10.23 -0.08
CA PHE A 124 -21.82 -10.14 0.83
C PHE A 124 -22.53 -11.48 1.01
N ILE A 125 -22.73 -12.26 -0.05
CA ILE A 125 -23.30 -13.62 0.03
C ILE A 125 -22.41 -14.56 0.85
N CYS A 126 -21.09 -14.40 0.74
CA CYS A 126 -20.11 -15.15 1.54
C CYS A 126 -19.93 -14.59 2.97
N SER A 127 -20.69 -13.58 3.38
CA SER A 127 -20.51 -12.94 4.69
C SER A 127 -20.97 -13.84 5.84
N ASN A 128 -20.15 -13.90 6.90
CA ASN A 128 -20.48 -14.69 8.09
C ASN A 128 -21.69 -14.10 8.86
N HIS A 129 -21.85 -12.77 8.83
CA HIS A 129 -22.88 -12.06 9.60
C HIS A 129 -23.54 -10.92 8.81
N HIS A 130 -24.42 -11.26 7.86
CA HIS A 130 -25.11 -10.29 6.98
C HIS A 130 -25.73 -9.07 7.68
N ARG A 131 -26.25 -9.24 8.90
CA ARG A 131 -26.92 -8.16 9.65
C ARG A 131 -25.95 -7.23 10.39
N ALA A 132 -24.72 -7.67 10.65
CA ALA A 132 -23.70 -6.90 11.36
C ALA A 132 -22.77 -6.12 10.41
N VAL A 133 -22.95 -6.24 9.09
CA VAL A 133 -22.13 -5.57 8.07
C VAL A 133 -22.12 -4.06 8.31
N SER A 134 -20.91 -3.53 8.54
CA SER A 134 -20.70 -2.09 8.70
C SER A 134 -20.69 -1.39 7.34
N TRP A 135 -21.87 -1.06 6.82
CA TRP A 135 -22.03 -0.38 5.52
C TRP A 135 -21.26 0.94 5.40
N ARG A 136 -20.93 1.58 6.54
CA ARG A 136 -20.02 2.72 6.55
C ARG A 136 -18.64 2.34 5.99
N ALA A 137 -18.00 1.30 6.50
CA ALA A 137 -16.70 0.85 6.02
C ALA A 137 -16.78 0.33 4.58
N VAL A 138 -17.81 -0.47 4.28
CA VAL A 138 -18.01 -1.07 2.95
C VAL A 138 -18.21 -0.03 1.85
N LEU A 139 -18.86 1.10 2.14
CA LEU A 139 -19.03 2.18 1.17
C LEU A 139 -17.82 3.14 1.13
N TRP A 140 -17.23 3.45 2.29
CA TRP A 140 -16.09 4.37 2.34
C TRP A 140 -14.80 3.75 1.79
N GLY A 141 -14.55 2.44 1.91
CA GLY A 141 -13.31 1.84 1.38
C GLY A 141 -13.18 1.99 -0.14
N PRO A 142 -14.13 1.44 -0.94
CA PRO A 142 -14.19 1.68 -2.38
C PRO A 142 -14.34 3.16 -2.72
N GLY A 143 -15.03 3.96 -1.89
CA GLY A 143 -15.14 5.41 -2.08
C GLY A 143 -13.81 6.15 -1.96
N LEU A 144 -12.97 5.80 -0.98
CA LEU A 144 -11.62 6.33 -0.81
C LEU A 144 -10.71 5.88 -1.94
N GLN A 145 -10.78 4.59 -2.30
CA GLN A 145 -10.07 4.05 -3.46
C GLN A 145 -10.45 4.81 -4.74
N PHE A 146 -11.74 5.03 -4.98
CA PHE A 146 -12.24 5.74 -6.16
C PHE A 146 -11.81 7.21 -6.16
N ALA A 147 -11.93 7.91 -5.03
CA ALA A 147 -11.50 9.30 -4.90
C ALA A 147 -9.98 9.45 -5.15
N LEU A 148 -9.18 8.54 -4.58
CA LEU A 148 -7.74 8.52 -4.77
C LEU A 148 -7.38 8.16 -6.21
N GLY A 149 -8.02 7.15 -6.81
CA GLY A 149 -7.84 6.77 -8.20
C GLY A 149 -8.20 7.89 -9.18
N LEU A 150 -9.30 8.61 -8.93
CA LEU A 150 -9.68 9.78 -9.72
C LEU A 150 -8.62 10.88 -9.62
N PHE A 151 -8.12 11.17 -8.42
CA PHE A 151 -7.05 12.15 -8.24
C PHE A 151 -5.77 11.72 -8.98
N ILE A 152 -5.28 10.50 -8.74
CA ILE A 152 -4.01 10.02 -9.28
C ILE A 152 -4.05 9.79 -10.79
N ILE A 153 -5.10 9.14 -11.31
CA ILE A 153 -5.16 8.66 -12.69
C ILE A 153 -5.81 9.68 -13.63
N ARG A 154 -6.82 10.43 -13.16
CA ARG A 154 -7.63 11.30 -14.03
C ARG A 154 -7.18 12.76 -14.01
N THR A 155 -6.58 13.23 -12.91
CA THR A 155 -6.14 14.64 -12.82
C THR A 155 -4.67 14.78 -13.19
N GLU A 156 -4.36 15.80 -14.00
CA GLU A 156 -2.98 16.09 -14.43
C GLU A 156 -2.02 16.31 -13.24
N PRO A 157 -2.37 17.09 -12.19
CA PRO A 157 -1.48 17.26 -11.05
C PRO A 157 -1.22 15.96 -10.26
N GLY A 158 -2.25 15.11 -10.10
CA GLY A 158 -2.10 13.84 -9.40
C GLY A 158 -1.24 12.85 -10.17
N PHE A 159 -1.43 12.78 -11.49
CA PHE A 159 -0.62 11.95 -12.38
C PHE A 159 0.85 12.38 -12.34
N GLN A 160 1.14 13.67 -12.49
CA GLN A 160 2.50 14.21 -12.42
C GLN A 160 3.16 13.96 -11.06
N ALA A 161 2.41 14.11 -9.97
CA ALA A 161 2.92 13.90 -8.61
C ALA A 161 3.34 12.43 -8.39
N PHE A 162 2.49 11.46 -8.75
CA PHE A 162 2.82 10.04 -8.59
C PHE A 162 3.84 9.56 -9.62
N GLN A 163 3.89 10.14 -10.83
CA GLN A 163 4.95 9.86 -11.80
C GLN A 163 6.31 10.38 -11.32
N PHE A 164 6.35 11.56 -10.69
CA PHE A 164 7.55 12.04 -10.01
C PHE A 164 7.95 11.07 -8.87
N LEU A 165 7.02 10.72 -7.99
CA LEU A 165 7.28 9.78 -6.89
C LEU A 165 7.80 8.42 -7.39
N GLY A 166 7.20 7.87 -8.45
CA GLY A 166 7.62 6.60 -9.06
C GLY A 166 9.05 6.66 -9.60
N ARG A 167 9.43 7.76 -10.27
CA ARG A 167 10.80 7.97 -10.76
C ARG A 167 11.82 8.09 -9.64
N GLU A 168 11.48 8.79 -8.55
CA GLU A 168 12.35 8.92 -7.39
C GLU A 168 12.53 7.57 -6.69
N ILE A 169 11.45 6.79 -6.53
CA ILE A 169 11.56 5.42 -5.98
C ILE A 169 12.41 4.54 -6.89
N GLN A 170 12.22 4.57 -8.20
CA GLN A 170 13.06 3.81 -9.13
C GLN A 170 14.54 4.22 -9.03
N THR A 171 14.83 5.51 -8.98
CA THR A 171 16.20 6.03 -8.81
C THR A 171 16.81 5.57 -7.48
N PHE A 172 16.02 5.62 -6.42
CA PHE A 172 16.42 5.12 -5.10
C PHE A 172 16.75 3.63 -5.12
N LEU A 173 15.91 2.80 -5.75
CA LEU A 173 16.15 1.35 -5.85
C LEU A 173 17.37 1.03 -6.72
N ASN A 174 17.67 1.85 -7.72
CA ASN A 174 18.86 1.71 -8.56
C ASN A 174 20.17 1.86 -7.76
N TYR A 175 20.17 2.52 -6.58
CA TYR A 175 21.37 2.56 -5.74
C TYR A 175 21.79 1.18 -5.22
N SER A 176 20.85 0.23 -5.10
CA SER A 176 21.16 -1.14 -4.70
C SER A 176 22.11 -1.84 -5.70
N THR A 177 22.09 -1.45 -6.98
CA THR A 177 22.96 -2.01 -8.03
C THR A 177 24.44 -1.79 -7.77
N THR A 178 24.80 -0.72 -7.05
CA THR A 178 26.19 -0.46 -6.66
C THR A 178 26.65 -1.48 -5.61
N GLY A 179 25.79 -1.76 -4.62
CA GLY A 179 26.07 -2.72 -3.56
C GLY A 179 26.09 -4.16 -4.09
N SER A 180 25.07 -4.55 -4.85
CA SER A 180 25.06 -5.87 -5.49
C SER A 180 26.22 -6.02 -6.48
N GLY A 181 26.55 -4.97 -7.23
CA GLY A 181 27.67 -4.89 -8.19
C GLY A 181 29.00 -5.27 -7.58
N PHE A 182 29.24 -4.79 -6.37
CA PHE A 182 30.43 -5.12 -5.59
C PHE A 182 30.42 -6.57 -5.08
N VAL A 183 29.28 -7.06 -4.58
CA VAL A 183 29.17 -8.37 -3.92
C VAL A 183 29.14 -9.53 -4.93
N PHE A 184 28.38 -9.39 -6.01
CA PHE A 184 28.13 -10.47 -6.98
C PHE A 184 28.79 -10.26 -8.34
N GLY A 185 29.31 -9.05 -8.62
CA GLY A 185 29.83 -8.68 -9.93
C GLY A 185 28.73 -8.29 -10.92
N GLN A 186 29.09 -7.43 -11.88
CA GLN A 186 28.13 -6.80 -12.80
C GLN A 186 27.44 -7.79 -13.76
N THR A 187 28.11 -8.89 -14.13
CA THR A 187 27.56 -9.89 -15.05
C THR A 187 26.36 -10.62 -14.44
N LEU A 188 26.45 -11.04 -13.18
CA LEU A 188 25.38 -11.81 -12.54
C LEU A 188 24.12 -10.98 -12.33
N ILE A 189 24.26 -9.68 -12.04
CA ILE A 189 23.14 -8.78 -11.75
C ILE A 189 22.35 -8.44 -13.00
N LYS A 190 22.92 -8.57 -14.20
CA LYS A 190 22.21 -8.24 -15.43
C LYS A 190 21.32 -9.39 -15.90
N ASP A 191 21.79 -10.63 -15.78
CA ASP A 191 21.20 -11.77 -16.48
C ASP A 191 20.49 -12.77 -15.54
N VAL A 192 20.69 -12.66 -14.22
CA VAL A 192 20.20 -13.66 -13.25
C VAL A 192 19.23 -13.05 -12.25
N PHE A 193 18.01 -13.60 -12.23
CA PHE A 193 16.93 -13.20 -11.32
C PHE A 193 17.35 -13.16 -9.84
N ALA A 194 18.14 -14.12 -9.35
CA ALA A 194 18.52 -14.13 -7.94
C ALA A 194 19.41 -12.93 -7.54
N PHE A 195 20.13 -12.33 -8.49
CA PHE A 195 21.13 -11.30 -8.21
C PHE A 195 20.68 -9.88 -8.56
N GLN A 196 19.50 -9.70 -9.17
CA GLN A 196 18.98 -8.38 -9.54
C GLN A 196 17.85 -7.90 -8.60
N PRO A 197 16.65 -8.52 -8.56
CA PRO A 197 15.57 -8.12 -7.66
C PRO A 197 15.83 -8.41 -6.18
N LEU A 198 16.48 -9.52 -5.82
CA LEU A 198 16.60 -9.90 -4.40
C LEU A 198 17.50 -8.95 -3.59
N PRO A 199 18.62 -8.42 -4.10
CA PRO A 199 19.38 -7.38 -3.40
C PRO A 199 18.59 -6.08 -3.17
N ILE A 200 17.61 -5.78 -4.02
CA ILE A 200 16.72 -4.63 -3.82
C ILE A 200 15.90 -4.82 -2.54
N VAL A 201 15.43 -6.04 -2.25
CA VAL A 201 14.70 -6.38 -1.02
C VAL A 201 15.57 -6.11 0.22
N VAL A 202 16.85 -6.49 0.17
CA VAL A 202 17.83 -6.24 1.26
C VAL A 202 18.03 -4.75 1.49
N PHE A 203 18.28 -4.00 0.42
CA PHE A 203 18.49 -2.56 0.48
C PHE A 203 17.26 -1.83 1.01
N PHE A 204 16.07 -2.18 0.52
CA PHE A 204 14.82 -1.56 0.96
C PHE A 204 14.54 -1.86 2.43
N SER A 205 14.76 -3.11 2.90
CA SER A 205 14.57 -3.49 4.30
C SER A 205 15.47 -2.71 5.25
N CYS A 206 16.75 -2.51 4.86
CA CYS A 206 17.70 -1.66 5.57
C CYS A 206 17.17 -0.21 5.71
N VAL A 207 16.72 0.38 4.61
CA VAL A 207 16.21 1.76 4.63
C VAL A 207 14.90 1.87 5.40
N MET A 208 14.00 0.90 5.28
CA MET A 208 12.76 0.89 6.05
C MET A 208 13.01 0.90 7.54
N LEU A 209 13.92 0.04 8.04
CA LEU A 209 14.23 0.01 9.48
C LEU A 209 14.89 1.31 9.96
N VAL A 210 15.71 1.95 9.11
CA VAL A 210 16.22 3.31 9.34
C VAL A 210 15.07 4.33 9.46
N LEU A 211 14.10 4.31 8.54
CA LEU A 211 12.97 5.24 8.56
C LEU A 211 12.04 5.00 9.77
N PHE A 212 11.90 3.75 10.23
CA PHE A 212 11.24 3.42 11.50
C PHE A 212 12.05 3.92 12.71
N PHE A 213 13.37 3.74 12.72
CA PHE A 213 14.22 4.25 13.80
C PHE A 213 14.11 5.78 13.91
N LEU A 214 14.08 6.49 12.79
CA LEU A 214 13.93 7.94 12.73
C LEU A 214 12.52 8.44 13.10
N GLY A 215 11.51 7.56 13.15
CA GLY A 215 10.13 7.95 13.46
C GLY A 215 9.31 8.40 12.26
N ILE A 216 9.88 8.38 11.04
CA ILE A 216 9.23 8.90 9.82
C ILE A 216 8.10 7.96 9.40
N MET A 217 8.35 6.65 9.37
CA MET A 217 7.33 5.67 8.98
C MET A 217 6.15 5.67 9.94
N GLN A 218 6.40 5.73 11.25
CA GLN A 218 5.34 5.80 12.26
C GLN A 218 4.47 7.03 12.03
N TRP A 219 5.09 8.18 11.74
CA TRP A 219 4.35 9.40 11.47
C TRP A 219 3.46 9.28 10.22
N VAL A 220 3.99 8.74 9.11
CA VAL A 220 3.21 8.53 7.87
C VAL A 220 2.06 7.55 8.10
N ILE A 221 2.35 6.38 8.67
CA ILE A 221 1.37 5.30 8.90
C ILE A 221 0.26 5.77 9.85
N LEU A 222 0.59 6.49 10.92
CA LEU A 222 -0.41 7.03 11.85
C LEU A 222 -1.34 8.05 11.19
N LYS A 223 -0.84 8.89 10.28
CA LYS A 223 -1.68 9.87 9.56
C LYS A 223 -2.63 9.19 8.57
N ILE A 224 -2.14 8.19 7.83
CA ILE A 224 -2.98 7.41 6.90
C ILE A 224 -4.01 6.58 7.68
N SER A 225 -3.58 5.91 8.75
CA SER A 225 -4.46 5.15 9.64
C SER A 225 -5.55 6.04 10.23
N TRP A 226 -5.20 7.23 10.73
CA TRP A 226 -6.17 8.19 11.24
C TRP A 226 -7.20 8.60 10.19
N LEU A 227 -6.77 8.87 8.94
CA LEU A 227 -7.68 9.21 7.85
C LEU A 227 -8.68 8.08 7.56
N MET A 228 -8.18 6.83 7.49
CA MET A 228 -9.01 5.65 7.27
C MET A 228 -9.95 5.39 8.46
N GLN A 229 -9.47 5.53 9.69
CA GLN A 229 -10.24 5.32 10.91
C GLN A 229 -11.39 6.33 11.01
N VAL A 230 -11.11 7.61 10.77
CA VAL A 230 -12.13 8.67 10.83
C VAL A 230 -13.19 8.51 9.75
N THR A 231 -12.83 8.03 8.57
CA THR A 231 -13.76 7.87 7.44
C THR A 231 -14.58 6.59 7.59
N MET A 232 -13.91 5.44 7.76
CA MET A 232 -14.51 4.10 7.77
C MET A 232 -15.14 3.73 9.12
N GLY A 233 -14.64 4.29 10.24
CA GLY A 233 -15.14 4.02 11.58
C GLY A 233 -14.72 2.65 12.13
N THR A 234 -13.60 2.12 11.64
CA THR A 234 -12.92 0.90 12.08
C THR A 234 -12.07 1.13 13.33
N THR A 235 -11.59 0.06 13.96
CA THR A 235 -10.79 0.18 15.19
C THR A 235 -9.37 0.64 14.88
N ALA A 236 -8.69 1.25 15.86
CA ALA A 236 -7.38 1.84 15.63
C ALA A 236 -6.34 0.76 15.23
N THR A 237 -6.40 -0.42 15.86
CA THR A 237 -5.42 -1.51 15.73
C THR A 237 -5.45 -2.13 14.34
N GLU A 238 -6.63 -2.54 13.87
CA GLU A 238 -6.79 -3.11 12.53
C GLU A 238 -6.46 -2.07 11.45
N THR A 239 -6.88 -0.82 11.63
CA THR A 239 -6.65 0.24 10.64
C THR A 239 -5.18 0.59 10.56
N LEU A 240 -4.47 0.58 11.70
CA LEU A 240 -3.03 0.82 11.76
C LEU A 240 -2.25 -0.28 11.03
N SER A 241 -2.61 -1.54 11.25
CA SER A 241 -1.97 -2.66 10.55
C SER A 241 -2.21 -2.58 9.04
N VAL A 242 -3.45 -2.34 8.61
CA VAL A 242 -3.77 -2.22 7.17
C VAL A 242 -3.11 -0.99 6.53
N ALA A 243 -3.01 0.14 7.24
CA ALA A 243 -2.26 1.30 6.75
C ALA A 243 -0.74 1.03 6.70
N GLY A 244 -0.22 0.25 7.66
CA GLY A 244 1.19 -0.19 7.67
C GLY A 244 1.52 -1.06 6.46
N ASN A 245 0.62 -1.97 6.09
CA ASN A 245 0.74 -2.87 4.94
C ASN A 245 0.94 -2.17 3.57
N ILE A 246 0.69 -0.86 3.48
CA ILE A 246 1.06 -0.05 2.29
C ILE A 246 2.58 -0.02 2.08
N PHE A 247 3.35 -0.12 3.17
CA PHE A 247 4.81 0.07 3.16
C PHE A 247 5.57 -1.17 3.61
N VAL A 248 5.06 -1.87 4.62
CA VAL A 248 5.68 -3.07 5.19
C VAL A 248 4.89 -4.32 4.79
N GLY A 249 5.53 -5.49 4.85
CA GLY A 249 4.88 -6.73 4.43
C GLY A 249 3.85 -7.28 5.40
N GLN A 250 3.09 -8.27 4.95
CA GLN A 250 2.06 -8.97 5.72
C GLN A 250 2.54 -9.58 7.06
N THR A 251 3.84 -9.88 7.18
CA THR A 251 4.46 -10.40 8.41
C THR A 251 4.98 -9.29 9.33
N GLU A 252 5.23 -8.10 8.79
CA GLU A 252 5.83 -6.97 9.50
C GLU A 252 4.76 -5.99 10.00
N ALA A 253 3.68 -5.79 9.24
CA ALA A 253 2.59 -4.92 9.64
C ALA A 253 1.91 -5.32 10.96
N PRO A 254 1.72 -6.62 11.30
CA PRO A 254 1.22 -7.02 12.61
C PRO A 254 2.18 -6.67 13.75
N LEU A 255 3.49 -6.54 13.51
CA LEU A 255 4.44 -6.16 14.55
C LEU A 255 4.21 -4.73 15.05
N LEU A 256 3.65 -3.85 14.21
CA LEU A 256 3.27 -2.48 14.59
C LEU A 256 2.19 -2.46 15.69
N ILE A 257 1.44 -3.55 15.81
CA ILE A 257 0.35 -3.72 16.77
C ILE A 257 0.56 -4.95 17.67
N HIS A 258 1.79 -5.46 17.76
CA HIS A 258 2.11 -6.69 18.50
C HIS A 258 1.49 -6.74 19.92
N PRO A 259 1.57 -5.68 20.76
CA PRO A 259 0.99 -5.72 22.11
C PRO A 259 -0.53 -5.88 22.15
N TYR A 260 -1.22 -5.59 21.04
CA TYR A 260 -2.67 -5.58 20.97
C TYR A 260 -3.24 -6.86 20.33
N LEU A 261 -2.41 -7.65 19.62
CA LEU A 261 -2.85 -8.82 18.84
C LEU A 261 -3.59 -9.86 19.67
N GLU A 262 -3.15 -10.12 20.90
CA GLU A 262 -3.77 -11.12 21.78
C GLU A 262 -5.18 -10.74 22.23
N GLU A 263 -5.49 -9.44 22.22
CA GLU A 263 -6.76 -8.90 22.72
C GLU A 263 -7.72 -8.50 21.60
N MET A 264 -7.34 -8.71 20.34
CA MET A 264 -8.15 -8.38 19.17
C MET A 264 -9.29 -9.38 18.95
N THR A 265 -10.39 -8.89 18.40
CA THR A 265 -11.52 -9.75 17.99
C THR A 265 -11.18 -10.53 16.73
N ASN A 266 -11.93 -11.59 16.42
CA ASN A 266 -11.76 -12.35 15.19
C ASN A 266 -11.96 -11.50 13.92
N SER A 267 -12.80 -10.47 13.96
CA SER A 267 -13.01 -9.56 12.83
C SER A 267 -11.82 -8.62 12.63
N GLU A 268 -11.21 -8.16 13.72
CA GLU A 268 -10.00 -7.35 13.66
C GLU A 268 -8.81 -8.16 13.14
N VAL A 269 -8.65 -9.42 13.60
CA VAL A 269 -7.61 -10.34 13.08
C VAL A 269 -7.84 -10.63 11.59
N HIS A 270 -9.09 -10.87 11.19
CA HIS A 270 -9.44 -11.06 9.78
C HIS A 270 -9.08 -9.82 8.94
N ALA A 271 -9.28 -8.60 9.45
CA ALA A 271 -8.87 -7.37 8.79
C ALA A 271 -7.34 -7.22 8.68
N VAL A 272 -6.59 -7.59 9.71
CA VAL A 272 -5.12 -7.63 9.66
C VAL A 272 -4.63 -8.58 8.56
N MET A 273 -5.17 -9.80 8.51
CA MET A 273 -4.82 -10.80 7.49
C MET A 273 -5.23 -10.36 6.09
N THR A 274 -6.47 -9.90 5.92
CA THR A 274 -7.00 -9.43 4.62
C THR A 274 -6.20 -8.22 4.11
N GLY A 275 -5.81 -7.31 5.02
CA GLY A 275 -4.91 -6.20 4.70
C GLY A 275 -3.59 -6.69 4.14
N GLY A 276 -2.95 -7.65 4.81
CA GLY A 276 -1.68 -8.23 4.38
C GLY A 276 -1.75 -8.84 2.98
N PHE A 277 -2.75 -9.69 2.71
CA PHE A 277 -2.94 -10.31 1.40
C PHE A 277 -3.46 -9.35 0.31
N GLY A 278 -4.16 -8.29 0.71
CA GLY A 278 -4.74 -7.30 -0.19
C GLY A 278 -3.72 -6.31 -0.75
N THR A 279 -2.56 -6.17 -0.10
CA THR A 279 -1.50 -5.20 -0.45
C THR A 279 -0.21 -5.88 -0.87
N ILE A 280 0.77 -5.09 -1.33
CA ILE A 280 2.14 -5.54 -1.55
C ILE A 280 3.08 -4.77 -0.62
N ALA A 281 4.15 -5.43 -0.17
CA ALA A 281 5.17 -4.78 0.66
C ALA A 281 6.03 -3.83 -0.19
N GLY A 282 6.49 -2.72 0.40
CA GLY A 282 7.47 -1.84 -0.25
C GLY A 282 8.79 -2.56 -0.57
N THR A 283 9.16 -3.56 0.23
CA THR A 283 10.38 -4.38 0.04
C THR A 283 10.37 -5.14 -1.28
N VAL A 284 9.21 -5.65 -1.69
CA VAL A 284 9.05 -6.42 -2.94
C VAL A 284 8.60 -5.55 -4.11
N LEU A 285 8.04 -4.36 -3.84
CA LEU A 285 7.71 -3.34 -4.84
C LEU A 285 8.89 -3.07 -5.79
N GLY A 286 10.09 -2.93 -5.22
CA GLY A 286 11.28 -2.64 -6.00
C GLY A 286 11.71 -3.78 -6.91
N ALA A 287 11.44 -5.03 -6.53
CA ALA A 287 11.67 -6.17 -7.41
C ALA A 287 10.73 -6.12 -8.63
N TYR A 288 9.45 -5.78 -8.46
CA TYR A 288 8.52 -5.66 -9.59
C TYR A 288 8.89 -4.50 -10.52
N ILE A 289 9.33 -3.37 -9.96
CA ILE A 289 9.86 -2.24 -10.75
C ILE A 289 11.09 -2.68 -11.57
N SER A 290 11.94 -3.55 -11.02
CA SER A 290 13.09 -4.09 -11.75
C SER A 290 12.70 -5.00 -12.93
N PHE A 291 11.49 -5.58 -12.91
CA PHE A 291 10.93 -6.29 -14.07
C PHE A 291 10.39 -5.35 -15.16
N GLY A 292 10.50 -4.03 -14.99
CA GLY A 292 9.97 -3.05 -15.94
C GLY A 292 8.50 -2.72 -15.73
N ILE A 293 7.92 -3.14 -14.60
CA ILE A 293 6.56 -2.73 -14.22
C ILE A 293 6.61 -1.27 -13.77
N ASP A 294 5.67 -0.49 -14.26
CA ASP A 294 5.61 0.94 -13.97
C ASP A 294 5.44 1.21 -12.47
N ALA A 295 6.40 1.94 -11.90
CA ALA A 295 6.46 2.26 -10.47
C ALA A 295 5.25 3.10 -10.03
N TYR A 296 4.80 4.03 -10.87
CA TYR A 296 3.63 4.88 -10.60
C TYR A 296 2.39 4.02 -10.32
N SER A 297 2.13 3.04 -11.17
CA SER A 297 0.97 2.15 -11.08
C SER A 297 1.01 1.28 -9.83
N LEU A 298 2.18 0.73 -9.48
CA LEU A 298 2.34 -0.11 -8.30
C LEU A 298 2.17 0.67 -6.98
N ILE A 299 2.71 1.89 -6.90
CA ILE A 299 2.56 2.74 -5.72
C ILE A 299 1.10 3.15 -5.55
N ALA A 300 0.43 3.57 -6.64
CA ALA A 300 -0.98 3.92 -6.62
C ALA A 300 -1.84 2.72 -6.17
N ALA A 301 -1.59 1.54 -6.74
CA ALA A 301 -2.29 0.31 -6.37
C ALA A 301 -2.12 -0.04 -4.88
N SER A 302 -0.91 0.11 -4.33
CA SER A 302 -0.61 -0.20 -2.92
C SER A 302 -1.41 0.68 -1.96
N VAL A 303 -1.47 2.00 -2.20
CA VAL A 303 -2.24 2.93 -1.35
C VAL A 303 -3.74 2.71 -1.49
N MET A 304 -4.21 2.47 -2.73
CA MET A 304 -5.62 2.20 -3.03
C MET A 304 -6.13 0.90 -2.39
N ALA A 305 -5.29 -0.13 -2.36
CA ALA A 305 -5.64 -1.45 -1.85
C ALA A 305 -5.94 -1.48 -0.35
N ALA A 306 -5.23 -0.69 0.46
CA ALA A 306 -5.41 -0.69 1.92
C ALA A 306 -6.85 -0.35 2.35
N ALA A 307 -7.44 0.72 1.79
CA ALA A 307 -8.82 1.10 2.10
C ALA A 307 -9.85 0.06 1.63
N CYS A 308 -9.60 -0.55 0.47
CA CYS A 308 -10.48 -1.57 -0.07
C CYS A 308 -10.40 -2.88 0.71
N ALA A 309 -9.19 -3.36 1.02
CA ALA A 309 -8.97 -4.57 1.79
C ALA A 309 -9.67 -4.52 3.16
N LEU A 310 -9.59 -3.37 3.85
CA LEU A 310 -10.30 -3.16 5.12
C LEU A 310 -11.83 -3.20 4.93
N ALA A 311 -12.36 -2.61 3.87
CA ALA A 311 -13.79 -2.64 3.57
C ALA A 311 -14.29 -4.04 3.22
N LEU A 312 -13.54 -4.78 2.40
CA LEU A 312 -13.88 -6.16 2.02
C LEU A 312 -13.78 -7.11 3.22
N SER A 313 -12.80 -6.91 4.11
CA SER A 313 -12.74 -7.65 5.37
C SER A 313 -14.01 -7.45 6.20
N LYS A 314 -14.43 -6.20 6.42
CA LYS A 314 -15.65 -5.89 7.19
C LYS A 314 -16.96 -6.25 6.49
N LEU A 315 -16.90 -6.55 5.19
CA LEU A 315 -18.02 -7.12 4.45
C LEU A 315 -18.14 -8.63 4.69
N VAL A 316 -17.04 -9.36 4.55
CA VAL A 316 -17.01 -10.83 4.67
C VAL A 316 -17.08 -11.28 6.13
N TYR A 317 -16.34 -10.63 7.01
CA TYR A 317 -16.30 -10.94 8.44
C TYR A 317 -16.57 -9.67 9.27
N PRO A 318 -17.83 -9.27 9.43
CA PRO A 318 -18.19 -8.06 10.16
C PRO A 318 -17.90 -8.15 11.66
N GLU A 319 -17.74 -6.99 12.29
CA GLU A 319 -17.54 -6.87 13.74
C GLU A 319 -18.84 -7.19 14.49
N VAL A 320 -18.80 -8.22 15.34
CA VAL A 320 -19.93 -8.61 16.20
C VAL A 320 -19.61 -8.46 17.68
N GLU A 321 -18.33 -8.36 18.03
CA GLU A 321 -17.84 -8.22 19.40
C GLU A 321 -17.51 -6.75 19.69
N GLU A 322 -17.51 -6.38 20.98
CA GLU A 322 -17.08 -5.04 21.38
C GLU A 322 -15.55 -5.02 21.48
N SER A 323 -14.91 -4.36 20.52
CA SER A 323 -13.46 -4.15 20.54
C SER A 323 -13.05 -3.27 21.72
N LYS A 324 -12.01 -3.73 22.44
CA LYS A 324 -11.36 -2.99 23.53
C LYS A 324 -10.63 -1.73 23.07
N PHE A 325 -10.34 -1.62 21.77
CA PHE A 325 -9.53 -0.55 21.17
C PHE A 325 -10.33 0.48 20.39
N LYS A 326 -11.66 0.46 20.52
CA LYS A 326 -12.57 1.32 19.76
C LYS A 326 -12.42 2.81 20.06
N ASP A 327 -12.09 3.15 21.31
CA ASP A 327 -11.95 4.54 21.80
C ASP A 327 -10.49 4.95 22.04
N GLU A 328 -9.50 4.12 21.68
CA GLU A 328 -8.09 4.49 21.82
C GLU A 328 -7.68 5.51 20.76
N GLU A 329 -7.54 6.77 21.17
CA GLU A 329 -6.88 7.80 20.39
C GLU A 329 -5.36 7.68 20.52
N GLY A 330 -4.69 7.31 19.42
CA GLY A 330 -3.24 7.42 19.29
C GLY A 330 -2.48 6.22 19.82
N LEU A 331 -2.66 5.08 19.15
CA LEU A 331 -1.77 3.93 19.29
C LEU A 331 -0.31 4.36 19.18
N LYS A 332 0.48 3.99 20.18
CA LYS A 332 1.93 4.16 20.12
C LYS A 332 2.50 2.94 19.42
N ILE A 333 3.00 3.15 18.22
CA ILE A 333 3.90 2.19 17.59
C ILE A 333 5.17 2.19 18.43
N GLU A 334 5.55 1.03 18.96
CA GLU A 334 6.80 0.89 19.70
C GLU A 334 7.98 1.29 18.81
N LYS A 335 8.91 2.03 19.39
CA LYS A 335 10.19 2.30 18.72
C LYS A 335 11.06 1.07 18.92
N GLY A 336 11.70 0.61 17.85
CA GLY A 336 12.65 -0.49 17.91
C GLY A 336 13.75 -0.23 18.95
N GLU A 337 14.34 -1.31 19.45
CA GLU A 337 15.36 -1.29 20.52
C GLU A 337 16.75 -0.79 20.07
N GLU A 338 16.87 -0.42 18.79
CA GLU A 338 18.09 0.06 18.15
C GLU A 338 18.69 1.26 18.88
N ARG A 339 20.01 1.27 19.08
CA ARG A 339 20.68 2.36 19.82
C ARG A 339 21.09 3.50 18.90
N ASN A 340 21.32 3.22 17.63
CA ASN A 340 21.79 4.20 16.66
C ASN A 340 21.35 3.83 15.22
N LEU A 341 21.54 4.80 14.31
CA LEU A 341 21.13 4.68 12.91
C LEU A 341 21.83 3.53 12.17
N LEU A 342 23.09 3.27 12.48
CA LEU A 342 23.87 2.22 11.82
C LEU A 342 23.44 0.83 12.28
N GLU A 343 23.09 0.69 13.57
CA GLU A 343 22.51 -0.53 14.12
C GLU A 343 21.16 -0.84 13.47
N ALA A 344 20.28 0.16 13.34
CA ALA A 344 19.02 0.03 12.61
C ALA A 344 19.22 -0.38 11.14
N ALA A 345 20.20 0.22 10.45
CA ALA A 345 20.52 -0.17 9.08
C ALA A 345 21.02 -1.64 8.99
N SER A 346 21.92 -2.02 9.89
CA SER A 346 22.48 -3.37 9.95
C SER A 346 21.40 -4.41 10.25
N ASN A 347 20.54 -4.15 11.24
CA ASN A 347 19.47 -5.07 11.62
C ASN A 347 18.42 -5.22 10.52
N GLY A 348 18.11 -4.14 9.78
CA GLY A 348 17.22 -4.22 8.62
C GLY A 348 17.80 -5.06 7.48
N ALA A 349 19.10 -4.93 7.22
CA ALA A 349 19.81 -5.79 6.27
C ALA A 349 19.83 -7.26 6.74
N SER A 350 20.14 -7.52 8.01
CA SER A 350 20.18 -8.88 8.56
C SER A 350 18.80 -9.56 8.59
N ALA A 351 17.74 -8.84 8.95
CA ALA A 351 16.37 -9.36 8.94
C ALA A 351 15.92 -9.80 7.53
N SER A 352 16.39 -9.11 6.49
CA SER A 352 16.06 -9.43 5.11
C SER A 352 16.69 -10.73 4.59
N VAL A 353 17.72 -11.28 5.26
CA VAL A 353 18.37 -12.53 4.84
C VAL A 353 17.36 -13.69 4.83
N GLY A 354 16.58 -13.82 5.92
CA GLY A 354 15.53 -14.84 6.01
C GLY A 354 14.44 -14.64 4.96
N LEU A 355 14.03 -13.38 4.74
CA LEU A 355 13.03 -13.03 3.72
C LEU A 355 13.50 -13.43 2.32
N VAL A 356 14.72 -13.06 1.93
CA VAL A 356 15.30 -13.39 0.61
C VAL A 356 15.50 -14.90 0.44
N ALA A 357 15.94 -15.60 1.49
CA ALA A 357 16.08 -17.05 1.48
C ALA A 357 14.72 -17.74 1.27
N ASN A 358 13.68 -17.28 1.98
CA ASN A 358 12.32 -17.81 1.84
C ASN A 358 11.74 -17.55 0.44
N ILE A 359 11.92 -16.35 -0.11
CA ILE A 359 11.50 -16.04 -1.49
C ILE A 359 12.18 -16.99 -2.48
N THR A 360 13.49 -17.16 -2.36
CA THR A 360 14.28 -18.02 -3.26
C THR A 360 13.86 -19.48 -3.16
N ALA A 361 13.77 -20.02 -1.93
CA ALA A 361 13.38 -21.39 -1.67
C ALA A 361 11.96 -21.69 -2.19
N ASN A 362 11.01 -20.79 -1.92
CA ASN A 362 9.64 -20.92 -2.40
C ASN A 362 9.57 -20.88 -3.93
N LEU A 363 10.27 -19.95 -4.59
CA LEU A 363 10.27 -19.90 -6.05
C LEU A 363 10.83 -21.18 -6.68
N ILE A 364 11.94 -21.71 -6.17
CA ILE A 364 12.50 -22.99 -6.64
C ILE A 364 11.49 -24.12 -6.47
N ALA A 365 10.92 -24.27 -5.27
CA ALA A 365 10.01 -25.36 -4.94
C ALA A 365 8.70 -25.29 -5.74
N PHE A 366 8.04 -24.12 -5.76
CA PHE A 366 6.75 -23.95 -6.42
C PHE A 366 6.84 -23.98 -7.94
N MET A 367 7.92 -23.46 -8.54
CA MET A 367 8.11 -23.60 -10.00
C MET A 367 8.34 -25.05 -10.41
N ALA A 368 9.16 -25.80 -9.66
CA ALA A 368 9.37 -27.22 -9.93
C ALA A 368 8.08 -28.04 -9.74
N LEU A 369 7.31 -27.75 -8.68
CA LEU A 369 6.03 -28.39 -8.42
C LEU A 369 5.01 -28.09 -9.53
N LEU A 370 4.95 -26.85 -10.01
CA LEU A 370 4.06 -26.47 -11.09
C LEU A 370 4.38 -27.23 -12.37
N GLU A 371 5.66 -27.33 -12.74
CA GLU A 371 6.08 -28.07 -13.93
C GLU A 371 5.76 -29.57 -13.82
N PHE A 372 5.94 -30.15 -12.63
CA PHE A 372 5.53 -31.52 -12.34
C PHE A 372 4.01 -31.71 -12.51
N VAL A 373 3.20 -30.81 -11.94
CA VAL A 373 1.74 -30.86 -12.04
C VAL A 373 1.28 -30.64 -13.48
N ASN A 374 1.91 -29.73 -14.22
CA ASN A 374 1.63 -29.50 -15.64
C ASN A 374 1.96 -30.73 -16.49
N SER A 375 3.08 -31.39 -16.22
CA SER A 375 3.43 -32.64 -16.90
C SER A 375 2.39 -33.73 -16.62
N ALA A 376 1.87 -33.82 -15.39
CA ALA A 376 0.79 -34.74 -15.05
C ALA A 376 -0.52 -34.40 -15.77
N PHE A 377 -0.91 -33.12 -15.85
CA PHE A 377 -2.08 -32.69 -16.60
C PHE A 377 -1.93 -32.90 -18.11
N SER A 378 -0.75 -32.64 -18.67
CA SER A 378 -0.46 -32.89 -20.09
C SER A 378 -0.56 -34.39 -20.42
N TRP A 379 -0.07 -35.26 -19.52
CA TRP A 379 -0.24 -36.72 -19.65
C TRP A 379 -1.72 -37.14 -19.62
N LEU A 380 -2.49 -36.63 -18.66
CA LEU A 380 -3.94 -36.88 -18.58
C LEU A 380 -4.69 -36.34 -19.80
N GLY A 381 -4.35 -35.13 -20.24
CA GLY A 381 -4.90 -34.50 -21.43
C GLY A 381 -4.57 -35.27 -22.70
N GLY A 382 -3.38 -35.86 -22.78
CA GLY A 382 -2.99 -36.78 -23.85
C GLY A 382 -3.92 -37.98 -24.01
N MET A 383 -4.56 -38.46 -22.94
CA MET A 383 -5.55 -39.55 -23.01
C MET A 383 -6.83 -39.15 -23.79
N VAL A 384 -7.11 -37.85 -23.89
CA VAL A 384 -8.27 -37.30 -24.61
C VAL A 384 -7.84 -36.44 -25.81
N ASN A 385 -6.62 -36.65 -26.33
CA ASN A 385 -6.04 -35.88 -27.44
C ASN A 385 -5.90 -34.37 -27.19
N TYR A 386 -5.70 -33.96 -25.93
CA TYR A 386 -5.51 -32.56 -25.52
C TYR A 386 -4.25 -32.40 -24.65
N GLN A 387 -3.07 -32.50 -25.27
CA GLN A 387 -1.76 -32.48 -24.57
C GLN A 387 -1.37 -31.10 -24.00
N GLU A 388 -2.02 -30.03 -24.45
CA GLU A 388 -1.78 -28.65 -23.98
C GLU A 388 -2.43 -28.36 -22.62
N LEU A 389 -3.06 -29.36 -21.99
CA LEU A 389 -3.68 -29.20 -20.69
C LEU A 389 -2.63 -28.88 -19.62
N THR A 390 -2.72 -27.68 -19.05
CA THR A 390 -1.88 -27.22 -17.94
C THR A 390 -2.76 -26.70 -16.81
N LEU A 391 -2.21 -26.63 -15.61
CA LEU A 391 -2.93 -26.07 -14.47
C LEU A 391 -3.22 -24.58 -14.67
N GLN A 392 -2.31 -23.83 -15.31
CA GLN A 392 -2.53 -22.43 -15.67
C GLN A 392 -3.72 -22.27 -16.60
N LEU A 393 -3.85 -23.14 -17.61
CA LEU A 393 -4.98 -23.11 -18.54
C LEU A 393 -6.32 -23.39 -17.83
N ILE A 394 -6.34 -24.37 -16.92
CA ILE A 394 -7.56 -24.67 -16.14
C ILE A 394 -7.96 -23.45 -15.30
N LEU A 395 -6.99 -22.84 -14.62
CA LEU A 395 -7.25 -21.65 -13.82
C LEU A 395 -7.61 -20.43 -14.66
N SER A 396 -7.04 -20.26 -15.86
CA SER A 396 -7.37 -19.15 -16.73
C SER A 396 -8.85 -19.21 -17.11
N TYR A 397 -9.40 -20.38 -17.45
CA TYR A 397 -10.85 -20.53 -17.66
C TYR A 397 -11.69 -20.21 -16.41
N ILE A 398 -11.21 -20.56 -15.21
CA ILE A 398 -11.91 -20.25 -13.94
C ILE A 398 -11.89 -18.74 -13.64
N PHE A 399 -10.76 -18.07 -13.90
CA PHE A 399 -10.57 -16.65 -13.62
C PHE A 399 -10.97 -15.74 -14.78
N MET A 400 -11.28 -16.27 -15.96
CA MET A 400 -11.72 -15.48 -17.12
C MET A 400 -12.94 -14.61 -16.82
N PRO A 401 -14.00 -15.07 -16.11
CA PRO A 401 -15.08 -14.21 -15.69
C PRO A 401 -14.63 -13.08 -14.76
N VAL A 402 -13.66 -13.34 -13.88
CA VAL A 402 -13.11 -12.34 -12.95
C VAL A 402 -12.33 -11.28 -13.74
N ALA A 403 -11.47 -11.68 -14.66
CA ALA A 403 -10.71 -10.76 -15.53
C ALA A 403 -11.65 -9.90 -16.38
N PHE A 404 -12.68 -10.51 -16.97
CA PHE A 404 -13.69 -9.77 -17.74
C PHE A 404 -14.46 -8.78 -16.86
N MET A 405 -14.87 -9.17 -15.65
CA MET A 405 -15.54 -8.27 -14.69
C MET A 405 -14.65 -7.11 -14.23
N MET A 406 -13.32 -7.27 -14.21
CA MET A 406 -12.39 -6.16 -13.98
C MET A 406 -12.37 -5.14 -15.14
N GLY A 407 -12.96 -5.50 -16.29
CA GLY A 407 -13.04 -4.67 -17.50
C GLY A 407 -11.97 -4.95 -18.55
N VAL A 408 -11.32 -6.12 -18.48
CA VAL A 408 -10.41 -6.58 -19.53
C VAL A 408 -11.20 -6.93 -20.77
N GLN A 409 -10.70 -6.57 -21.95
CA GLN A 409 -11.31 -6.94 -23.22
C GLN A 409 -11.36 -8.47 -23.36
N TRP A 410 -12.43 -9.01 -23.96
CA TRP A 410 -12.65 -10.46 -24.00
C TRP A 410 -11.51 -11.25 -24.68
N ASN A 411 -10.91 -10.67 -25.72
CA ASN A 411 -9.74 -11.22 -26.43
C ASN A 411 -8.47 -11.31 -25.56
N GLU A 412 -8.34 -10.43 -24.56
CA GLU A 412 -7.20 -10.37 -23.63
C GLU A 412 -7.51 -11.02 -22.28
N ALA A 413 -8.79 -11.31 -22.00
CA ALA A 413 -9.25 -11.83 -20.71
C ALA A 413 -8.58 -13.16 -20.35
N MET A 414 -8.34 -14.03 -21.34
CA MET A 414 -7.64 -15.31 -21.14
C MET A 414 -6.21 -15.06 -20.61
N MET A 415 -5.48 -14.14 -21.24
CA MET A 415 -4.11 -13.81 -20.85
C MET A 415 -4.05 -13.24 -19.43
N VAL A 416 -4.94 -12.29 -19.11
CA VAL A 416 -4.98 -11.70 -17.75
C VAL A 416 -5.41 -12.74 -16.72
N SER A 417 -6.37 -13.61 -17.05
CA SER A 417 -6.83 -14.66 -16.15
C SER A 417 -5.76 -15.72 -15.85
N GLU A 418 -4.86 -15.99 -16.80
CA GLU A 418 -3.70 -16.85 -16.58
C GLU A 418 -2.77 -16.24 -15.52
N MET A 419 -2.50 -14.92 -15.60
CA MET A 419 -1.68 -14.23 -14.61
C MET A 419 -2.33 -14.21 -13.22
N LEU A 420 -3.67 -14.07 -13.15
CA LEU A 420 -4.42 -14.20 -11.89
C LEU A 420 -4.29 -15.62 -11.30
N GLY A 421 -4.38 -16.65 -12.14
CA GLY A 421 -4.19 -18.04 -11.74
C GLY A 421 -2.77 -18.32 -11.25
N THR A 422 -1.75 -17.86 -11.99
CA THR A 422 -0.34 -17.95 -11.61
C THR A 422 -0.07 -17.28 -10.26
N LYS A 423 -0.65 -16.08 -10.05
CA LYS A 423 -0.55 -15.37 -8.76
C LYS A 423 -1.15 -16.19 -7.62
N MET A 424 -2.28 -16.84 -7.85
CA MET A 424 -3.00 -17.60 -6.82
C MET A 424 -2.28 -18.91 -6.42
N ILE A 425 -1.71 -19.65 -7.39
CA ILE A 425 -1.04 -20.93 -7.11
C ILE A 425 0.38 -20.71 -6.58
N LEU A 426 1.13 -19.81 -7.21
CA LEU A 426 2.54 -19.61 -6.92
C LEU A 426 2.72 -18.42 -6.01
N ASN A 427 2.70 -17.23 -6.62
CA ASN A 427 2.85 -15.92 -6.00
C ASN A 427 2.86 -14.86 -7.11
N GLU A 428 2.78 -13.61 -6.68
CA GLU A 428 2.82 -12.44 -7.53
C GLU A 428 4.18 -12.21 -8.23
N PHE A 429 5.31 -12.72 -7.71
CA PHE A 429 6.61 -12.56 -8.39
C PHE A 429 6.63 -13.23 -9.75
N VAL A 430 6.16 -14.49 -9.82
CA VAL A 430 6.10 -15.22 -11.09
C VAL A 430 5.08 -14.57 -12.03
N ALA A 431 3.94 -14.13 -11.51
CA ALA A 431 2.92 -13.44 -12.31
C ALA A 431 3.44 -12.11 -12.89
N TYR A 432 4.17 -11.30 -12.11
CA TYR A 432 4.78 -10.06 -12.61
C TYR A 432 5.91 -10.32 -13.62
N GLN A 433 6.69 -11.38 -13.45
CA GLN A 433 7.69 -11.77 -14.44
C GLN A 433 7.03 -12.19 -15.76
N GLN A 434 5.92 -12.93 -15.70
CA GLN A 434 5.13 -13.27 -16.89
C GLN A 434 4.62 -11.99 -17.56
N LEU A 435 3.99 -11.08 -16.81
CA LEU A 435 3.52 -9.79 -17.32
C LEU A 435 4.63 -8.98 -18.00
N SER A 436 5.82 -8.93 -17.38
CA SER A 436 7.00 -8.26 -17.97
C SER A 436 7.38 -8.83 -19.33
N ARG A 437 7.43 -10.16 -19.48
CA ARG A 437 7.70 -10.81 -20.77
C ARG A 437 6.66 -10.47 -21.83
N TRP A 438 5.39 -10.43 -21.44
CA TRP A 438 4.30 -10.00 -22.32
C TRP A 438 4.46 -8.55 -22.76
N MET A 439 4.80 -7.64 -21.84
CA MET A 439 5.07 -6.25 -22.17
C MET A 439 6.25 -6.15 -23.16
N MET A 440 7.37 -6.84 -22.92
CA MET A 440 8.51 -6.84 -23.84
C MET A 440 8.16 -7.42 -25.22
N GLY A 441 7.42 -8.54 -25.26
CA GLY A 441 6.99 -9.18 -26.51
C GLY A 441 5.95 -8.38 -27.30
N ALA A 442 5.04 -7.67 -26.63
CA ALA A 442 4.04 -6.81 -27.25
C ALA A 442 4.62 -5.46 -27.73
N PHE A 443 5.64 -4.94 -27.04
CA PHE A 443 6.30 -3.68 -27.40
C PHE A 443 7.59 -3.86 -28.22
N GLY A 444 8.01 -5.09 -28.52
CA GLY A 444 9.16 -5.39 -29.38
C GLY A 444 10.46 -4.73 -28.92
N ILE A 445 10.72 -4.73 -27.60
CA ILE A 445 11.95 -4.22 -26.99
C ILE A 445 12.85 -5.39 -26.60
#